data_AF-K9AN49-F1
#
_entry.id   AF-K9AN49-F1
#
_cell.length_a   1.000
_cell.length_b   1.000
_cell.length_c   1.000
_cell.angle_alpha   90.00
_cell.angle_beta   90.00
_cell.angle_gamma   90.00
#
_symmetry.space_group_name_H-M   'P 1'
#
loop_
_entity.id
_entity.type
_entity.pdbx_description
1 polymer ?
#
loop_
_entity_poly.entity_id
_entity_poly.type
_entity_poly.pdbx_seq_one_letter_code
_entity_poly.pdbx_strand_id
1 'polypeptide(L)'
;MLMLFIETEPNAPAGRFAEWIPDATIIRPFAGDPLPDRIKEPLIVFGTELDRGGDEAMPWLPQVRALLAQAVADSILTLAIGLGAHQLALATGGTIKAPKTERTVFGNVLVVRTPDGETDPLVSQMPADWSSVGAGWAELEAKPKGAVQVVRPQSKSKASRPQIFRAGTSAWGVTFHPEATIPDFLTWGTVFAPDASESSVSLRTTVINAFYPTLAKYGQQLAEAFAALTDNGPRLTSPAPEANTEVESAAEITAALDTLAAELLAPDAALDRMRALAVIEFLCDPEWPRVTCTTTGDATVAQWDNGGGDSFAVVGTGAETLLRAFDHESAMSPAEVGAVWPGLLDGLPAALAPWSESPEFDDEPGEPFITLALWSTDGTWQHGTPRLHDGQAPTVTDWMLGPIRSASTPRDLADDLNRYYDLDLTARHLTPILGGRPLTEQIARKINPDADWDEVRAAAEKAGYPIA
;
A
#
# COMPACT_ATOMS: atom_id res chain seq x y z
N MET A 1 0.55 -18.69 -32.65
CA MET A 1 0.32 -17.39 -33.31
C MET A 1 1.59 -16.57 -33.15
N LEU A 2 2.07 -15.84 -34.16
CA LEU A 2 3.28 -15.02 -34.01
C LEU A 2 3.01 -13.88 -33.02
N MET A 3 3.86 -13.75 -32.00
CA MET A 3 3.83 -12.67 -31.01
C MET A 3 4.88 -11.63 -31.36
N LEU A 4 4.62 -10.35 -31.06
CA LEU A 4 5.54 -9.25 -31.33
C LEU A 4 6.13 -8.71 -30.04
N PHE A 5 7.44 -8.61 -29.96
CA PHE A 5 8.18 -7.98 -28.87
C PHE A 5 8.76 -6.65 -29.34
N ILE A 6 8.64 -5.62 -28.51
CA ILE A 6 9.34 -4.35 -28.67
C ILE A 6 10.27 -4.17 -27.48
N GLU A 7 11.58 -4.16 -27.72
CA GLU A 7 12.58 -3.82 -26.70
C GLU A 7 12.88 -2.33 -26.83
N THR A 8 12.49 -1.50 -25.84
CA THR A 8 12.68 -0.05 -25.96
C THR A 8 14.10 0.39 -25.65
N GLU A 9 14.94 -0.46 -25.05
CA GLU A 9 16.29 -0.13 -24.59
C GLU A 9 17.30 -1.26 -24.85
N PRO A 10 18.58 -0.94 -25.15
CA PRO A 10 19.60 -1.94 -25.50
C PRO A 10 20.00 -2.87 -24.36
N ASN A 11 19.88 -2.40 -23.12
CA ASN A 11 20.28 -3.14 -21.93
C ASN A 11 19.07 -3.62 -21.10
N ALA A 12 17.87 -3.60 -21.67
CA ALA A 12 16.66 -4.15 -21.06
C ALA A 12 15.98 -5.11 -22.07
N PRO A 13 16.64 -6.24 -22.40
CA PRO A 13 16.13 -7.16 -23.40
C PRO A 13 14.89 -7.89 -22.88
N ALA A 14 14.21 -8.62 -23.76
CA ALA A 14 13.12 -9.52 -23.39
C ALA A 14 13.57 -10.66 -22.45
N GLY A 15 14.87 -10.80 -22.18
CA GLY A 15 15.43 -11.73 -21.20
C GLY A 15 14.86 -13.14 -21.37
N ARG A 16 14.33 -13.70 -20.29
CA ARG A 16 13.74 -15.05 -20.27
C ARG A 16 12.47 -15.18 -21.09
N PHE A 17 11.74 -14.09 -21.34
CA PHE A 17 10.55 -14.16 -22.20
C PHE A 17 10.92 -14.55 -23.64
N ALA A 18 12.12 -14.21 -24.12
CA ALA A 18 12.59 -14.69 -25.41
C ALA A 18 12.87 -16.20 -25.43
N GLU A 19 13.23 -16.79 -24.28
CA GLU A 19 13.41 -18.25 -24.15
C GLU A 19 12.06 -18.98 -24.01
N TRP A 20 11.13 -18.41 -23.26
CA TRP A 20 9.80 -18.99 -23.02
C TRP A 20 8.84 -18.82 -24.18
N ILE A 21 9.04 -17.80 -25.01
CA ILE A 21 8.24 -17.49 -26.20
C ILE A 21 9.19 -17.36 -27.41
N PRO A 22 9.80 -18.48 -27.86
CA PRO A 22 10.87 -18.45 -28.86
C PRO A 22 10.41 -18.03 -30.27
N ASP A 23 9.10 -18.11 -30.54
CA ASP A 23 8.50 -17.76 -31.84
C ASP A 23 8.14 -16.27 -31.95
N ALA A 24 8.52 -15.44 -30.97
CA ALA A 24 8.27 -14.00 -31.01
C ALA A 24 9.18 -13.28 -32.02
N THR A 25 8.61 -12.35 -32.78
CA THR A 25 9.39 -11.39 -33.58
C THR A 25 9.82 -10.25 -32.67
N ILE A 26 11.11 -9.89 -32.63
CA ILE A 26 11.61 -8.81 -31.78
C ILE A 26 11.97 -7.60 -32.66
N ILE A 27 11.44 -6.42 -32.31
CA ILE A 27 11.76 -5.12 -32.90
C ILE A 27 12.56 -4.30 -31.89
N ARG A 28 13.70 -3.76 -32.33
CA ARG A 28 14.59 -2.91 -31.54
C ARG A 28 14.68 -1.52 -32.16
N PRO A 29 13.77 -0.58 -31.82
CA PRO A 29 13.81 0.78 -32.38
C PRO A 29 15.11 1.52 -32.06
N PHE A 30 15.75 1.24 -30.90
CA PHE A 30 17.07 1.79 -30.57
C PHE A 30 18.19 1.31 -31.51
N ALA A 31 17.99 0.18 -32.19
CA ALA A 31 18.92 -0.35 -33.19
C ALA A 31 18.55 0.05 -34.63
N GLY A 32 17.51 0.87 -34.80
CA GLY A 32 17.03 1.34 -36.10
C GLY A 32 15.98 0.44 -36.76
N ASP A 33 15.48 -0.60 -36.08
CA ASP A 33 14.38 -1.40 -36.61
C ASP A 33 13.11 -0.53 -36.71
N PRO A 34 12.40 -0.52 -37.85
CA PRO A 34 11.21 0.28 -38.00
C PRO A 34 10.07 -0.27 -37.15
N LEU A 35 9.46 0.58 -36.33
CA LEU A 35 8.18 0.27 -35.68
C LEU A 35 7.07 0.23 -36.74
N PRO A 36 6.14 -0.73 -36.65
CA PRO A 36 5.02 -0.78 -37.58
C PRO A 36 4.07 0.40 -37.36
N ASP A 37 3.26 0.72 -38.38
CA ASP A 37 2.22 1.74 -38.26
C ASP A 37 1.04 1.28 -37.38
N ARG A 38 0.82 -0.03 -37.29
CA ARG A 38 -0.26 -0.68 -36.53
C ARG A 38 0.15 -2.08 -36.06
N ILE A 39 -0.36 -2.49 -34.91
CA ILE A 39 -0.20 -3.83 -34.34
C ILE A 39 -1.44 -4.67 -34.64
N LYS A 40 -1.24 -5.93 -35.01
CA LYS A 40 -2.33 -6.91 -35.22
C LYS A 40 -2.13 -8.19 -34.40
N GLU A 41 -0.89 -8.45 -34.04
CA GLU A 41 -0.41 -9.57 -33.26
C GLU A 41 -0.46 -9.26 -31.76
N PRO A 42 -0.52 -10.27 -30.88
CA PRO A 42 -0.25 -10.06 -29.47
C PRO A 42 1.10 -9.38 -29.26
N LEU A 43 1.14 -8.41 -28.36
CA LEU A 43 2.26 -7.50 -28.18
C LEU A 43 2.85 -7.63 -26.78
N ILE A 44 4.18 -7.68 -26.69
CA ILE A 44 4.91 -7.41 -25.44
C ILE A 44 5.86 -6.24 -25.64
N VAL A 45 5.82 -5.25 -24.74
CA VAL A 45 6.75 -4.11 -24.75
C VAL A 45 7.61 -4.16 -23.48
N PHE A 46 8.93 -4.15 -23.64
CA PHE A 46 9.92 -4.24 -22.57
C PHE A 46 10.70 -2.94 -22.42
N GLY A 47 11.17 -2.66 -21.20
CA GLY A 47 12.19 -1.65 -20.88
C GLY A 47 12.31 -1.48 -19.36
N THR A 48 13.34 -0.79 -18.88
CA THR A 48 13.60 -0.58 -17.44
C THR A 48 13.81 0.89 -17.05
N GLU A 49 13.89 1.81 -18.02
CA GLU A 49 14.14 3.24 -17.82
C GLU A 49 15.57 3.53 -17.30
N LEU A 50 16.57 2.93 -17.96
CA LEU A 50 18.00 3.13 -17.67
C LEU A 50 18.46 4.54 -18.02
N ASP A 51 17.89 5.12 -19.08
CA ASP A 51 18.09 6.51 -19.46
C ASP A 51 16.91 7.36 -18.98
N ARG A 52 17.20 8.48 -18.30
CA ARG A 52 16.21 9.41 -17.75
C ARG A 52 15.72 10.46 -18.76
N GLY A 53 16.25 10.48 -19.98
CA GLY A 53 15.94 11.51 -20.97
C GLY A 53 14.55 11.40 -21.63
N GLY A 54 13.74 10.39 -21.27
CA GLY A 54 12.39 10.22 -21.79
C GLY A 54 12.34 10.22 -23.32
N ASP A 55 11.37 10.92 -23.91
CA ASP A 55 11.20 11.00 -25.38
C ASP A 55 12.41 11.61 -26.11
N GLU A 56 13.23 12.44 -25.45
CA GLU A 56 14.41 13.03 -26.08
C GLU A 56 15.53 11.99 -26.25
N ALA A 57 15.77 11.17 -25.21
CA ALA A 57 16.74 10.08 -25.27
C ALA A 57 16.21 8.87 -26.07
N MET A 58 14.90 8.67 -26.07
CA MET A 58 14.23 7.55 -26.72
C MET A 58 13.14 8.05 -27.68
N PRO A 59 13.51 8.62 -28.85
CA PRO A 59 12.58 9.29 -29.78
C PRO A 59 11.52 8.37 -30.39
N TRP A 60 11.62 7.05 -30.19
CA TRP A 60 10.61 6.08 -30.58
C TRP A 60 9.45 5.92 -29.59
N LEU A 61 9.61 6.36 -28.32
CA LEU A 61 8.56 6.19 -27.30
C LEU A 61 7.20 6.81 -27.66
N PRO A 62 7.11 7.99 -28.33
CA PRO A 62 5.83 8.50 -28.82
C PRO A 62 5.11 7.53 -29.76
N GLN A 63 5.83 6.87 -30.66
CA GLN A 63 5.24 5.87 -31.56
C GLN A 63 4.87 4.59 -30.80
N VAL A 64 5.70 4.14 -29.85
CA VAL A 64 5.37 3.02 -28.96
C VAL A 64 4.07 3.29 -28.18
N ARG A 65 3.89 4.50 -27.63
CA ARG A 65 2.63 4.89 -26.97
C ARG A 65 1.45 4.89 -27.92
N ALA A 66 1.61 5.34 -29.16
CA ALA A 66 0.55 5.28 -30.16
C ALA A 66 0.14 3.83 -30.48
N LEU A 67 1.11 2.91 -30.57
CA LEU A 67 0.87 1.49 -30.78
C LEU A 67 0.18 0.84 -29.58
N LEU A 68 0.59 1.17 -28.35
CA LEU A 68 -0.06 0.71 -27.12
C LEU A 68 -1.50 1.21 -27.01
N ALA A 69 -1.75 2.50 -27.31
CA ALA A 69 -3.11 3.06 -27.33
C ALA A 69 -3.99 2.36 -28.37
N GLN A 70 -3.46 2.10 -29.56
CA GLN A 70 -4.16 1.35 -30.60
C GLN A 70 -4.44 -0.10 -30.18
N ALA A 71 -3.46 -0.78 -29.57
CA ALA A 71 -3.62 -2.15 -29.11
C ALA A 71 -4.71 -2.26 -28.04
N VAL A 72 -4.79 -1.31 -27.10
CA VAL A 72 -5.87 -1.24 -26.11
C VAL A 72 -7.22 -1.00 -26.79
N ALA A 73 -7.31 -0.02 -27.69
CA ALA A 73 -8.56 0.32 -28.39
C ALA A 73 -9.10 -0.85 -29.24
N ASP A 74 -8.21 -1.57 -29.91
CA ASP A 74 -8.55 -2.70 -30.78
C ASP A 74 -8.63 -4.03 -30.02
N SER A 75 -8.53 -4.01 -28.67
CA SER A 75 -8.54 -5.20 -27.80
C SER A 75 -7.49 -6.26 -28.21
N ILE A 76 -6.32 -5.81 -28.65
CA ILE A 76 -5.17 -6.66 -28.93
C ILE A 76 -4.54 -7.07 -27.60
N LEU A 77 -4.23 -8.36 -27.46
CA LEU A 77 -3.61 -8.89 -26.27
C LEU A 77 -2.22 -8.26 -26.07
N THR A 78 -2.03 -7.53 -24.97
CA THR A 78 -0.85 -6.69 -24.75
C THR A 78 -0.29 -6.87 -23.34
N LEU A 79 1.02 -7.05 -23.22
CA LEU A 79 1.74 -7.00 -21.95
C LEU A 79 2.83 -5.93 -22.04
N ALA A 80 2.90 -5.03 -21.08
CA ALA A 80 3.89 -3.95 -21.07
C ALA A 80 4.67 -4.00 -19.75
N ILE A 81 5.99 -4.17 -19.82
CA ILE A 81 6.84 -4.51 -18.67
C ILE A 81 7.84 -3.38 -18.41
N GLY A 82 7.98 -3.01 -17.13
CA GLY A 82 8.86 -1.93 -16.65
C GLY A 82 8.53 -0.59 -17.30
N LEU A 83 9.46 -0.01 -18.06
CA LEU A 83 9.23 1.20 -18.86
C LEU A 83 8.03 1.02 -19.81
N GLY A 84 7.81 -0.18 -20.34
CA GLY A 84 6.62 -0.49 -21.13
C GLY A 84 5.33 -0.22 -20.36
N ALA A 85 5.26 -0.60 -19.08
CA ALA A 85 4.12 -0.32 -18.22
C ALA A 85 3.90 1.18 -18.02
N HIS A 86 4.98 1.96 -17.90
CA HIS A 86 4.90 3.42 -17.85
C HIS A 86 4.30 3.99 -19.14
N GLN A 87 4.78 3.51 -20.29
CA GLN A 87 4.25 3.94 -21.59
C GLN A 87 2.79 3.53 -21.77
N LEU A 88 2.37 2.36 -21.29
CA LEU A 88 0.96 1.93 -21.33
C LEU A 88 0.07 2.83 -20.45
N ALA A 89 0.53 3.20 -19.26
CA ALA A 89 -0.20 4.14 -18.40
C ALA A 89 -0.38 5.51 -19.09
N LEU A 90 0.68 6.05 -19.70
CA LEU A 90 0.60 7.29 -20.48
C LEU A 90 -0.31 7.17 -21.70
N ALA A 91 -0.19 6.07 -22.46
CA ALA A 91 -0.99 5.81 -23.66
C ALA A 91 -2.50 5.72 -23.39
N THR A 92 -2.88 5.37 -22.15
CA THR A 92 -4.27 5.23 -21.71
C THR A 92 -4.78 6.44 -20.93
N GLY A 93 -4.05 7.57 -20.99
CA GLY A 93 -4.44 8.84 -20.37
C GLY A 93 -4.15 8.92 -18.87
N GLY A 94 -3.32 8.02 -18.35
CA GLY A 94 -2.73 8.09 -17.02
C GLY A 94 -1.51 9.01 -16.95
N THR A 95 -0.85 9.02 -15.80
CA THR A 95 0.34 9.83 -15.54
C THR A 95 1.47 9.00 -14.94
N ILE A 96 2.70 9.50 -15.04
CA ILE A 96 3.87 8.97 -14.34
C ILE A 96 4.35 10.06 -13.38
N LYS A 97 4.52 9.72 -12.10
CA LYS A 97 5.14 10.65 -11.15
C LYS A 97 6.63 10.79 -11.50
N ALA A 98 7.09 12.02 -11.77
CA ALA A 98 8.50 12.26 -12.03
C ALA A 98 9.32 12.04 -10.75
N PRO A 99 10.51 11.42 -10.85
CA PRO A 99 11.39 11.26 -9.70
C PRO A 99 11.93 12.63 -9.27
N LYS A 100 11.64 13.02 -8.03
CA LYS A 100 12.19 14.15 -7.28
C LYS A 100 13.54 13.81 -6.63
N THR A 101 13.85 12.52 -6.42
CA THR A 101 15.13 12.07 -5.86
C THR A 101 15.82 11.01 -6.74
N GLU A 102 17.06 10.66 -6.38
CA GLU A 102 17.82 9.57 -7.02
C GLU A 102 17.55 8.19 -6.37
N ARG A 103 16.53 8.07 -5.51
CA ARG A 103 16.19 6.80 -4.87
C ARG A 103 15.76 5.77 -5.91
N THR A 104 16.23 4.55 -5.74
CA THR A 104 15.92 3.42 -6.62
C THR A 104 15.18 2.31 -5.87
N VAL A 105 14.37 1.57 -6.60
CA VAL A 105 13.87 0.26 -6.20
C VAL A 105 14.67 -0.74 -7.01
N PHE A 106 15.63 -1.38 -6.36
CA PHE A 106 16.51 -2.34 -6.99
C PHE A 106 16.70 -3.56 -6.09
N GLY A 107 16.23 -4.74 -6.52
CA GLY A 107 16.30 -5.99 -5.77
C GLY A 107 14.98 -6.76 -5.74
N ASN A 108 14.80 -7.60 -4.72
CA ASN A 108 13.57 -8.39 -4.56
C ASN A 108 12.37 -7.50 -4.21
N VAL A 109 11.26 -7.66 -4.94
CA VAL A 109 9.97 -7.06 -4.62
C VAL A 109 8.96 -8.16 -4.30
N LEU A 110 8.16 -7.95 -3.26
CA LEU A 110 7.07 -8.85 -2.88
C LEU A 110 5.74 -8.24 -3.31
N VAL A 111 4.97 -9.03 -4.06
CA VAL A 111 3.69 -8.61 -4.64
C VAL A 111 2.58 -9.56 -4.23
N VAL A 112 1.35 -9.04 -4.18
CA VAL A 112 0.16 -9.75 -3.71
C VAL A 112 -0.98 -9.47 -4.67
N ARG A 113 -1.80 -10.48 -4.99
CA ARG A 113 -3.01 -10.27 -5.80
C ARG A 113 -4.04 -9.46 -5.03
N THR A 114 -4.74 -8.61 -5.76
CA THR A 114 -5.96 -7.96 -5.26
C THR A 114 -7.15 -8.92 -5.40
N PRO A 115 -8.31 -8.60 -4.81
CA PRO A 115 -9.56 -9.32 -5.09
C PRO A 115 -9.88 -9.40 -6.59
N ASP A 116 -9.66 -8.31 -7.35
CA ASP A 116 -9.80 -8.33 -8.81
C ASP A 116 -8.83 -9.32 -9.47
N GLY A 117 -7.62 -9.44 -8.94
CA GLY A 117 -6.62 -10.41 -9.38
C GLY A 117 -6.98 -11.88 -9.15
N GLU A 118 -7.90 -12.18 -8.23
CA GLU A 118 -8.35 -13.57 -8.00
C GLU A 118 -9.14 -14.12 -9.21
N THR A 119 -9.79 -13.23 -9.96
CA THR A 119 -10.59 -13.59 -11.13
C THR A 119 -9.98 -13.11 -12.46
N ASP A 120 -8.90 -12.32 -12.41
CA ASP A 120 -8.25 -11.80 -13.61
C ASP A 120 -7.60 -12.93 -14.43
N PRO A 121 -7.82 -12.96 -15.77
CA PRO A 121 -7.38 -14.09 -16.59
C PRO A 121 -5.86 -14.19 -16.73
N LEU A 122 -5.10 -13.12 -16.50
CA LEU A 122 -3.64 -13.19 -16.54
C LEU A 122 -3.06 -13.74 -15.23
N VAL A 123 -3.61 -13.34 -14.08
CA VAL A 123 -2.96 -13.57 -12.77
C VAL A 123 -3.71 -14.52 -11.84
N SER A 124 -4.93 -14.95 -12.15
CA SER A 124 -5.72 -15.87 -11.30
C SER A 124 -5.04 -17.22 -11.04
N GLN A 125 -4.15 -17.68 -11.93
CA GLN A 125 -3.40 -18.93 -11.77
C GLN A 125 -2.06 -18.77 -11.04
N MET A 126 -1.64 -17.53 -10.73
CA MET A 126 -0.45 -17.24 -9.93
C MET A 126 -0.65 -17.70 -8.45
N PRO A 127 0.37 -17.66 -7.59
CA PRO A 127 0.15 -17.71 -6.14
C PRO A 127 -0.54 -16.43 -5.61
N ALA A 128 -1.04 -16.47 -4.37
CA ALA A 128 -1.64 -15.30 -3.72
C ALA A 128 -0.62 -14.16 -3.55
N ASP A 129 0.62 -14.50 -3.25
CA ASP A 129 1.76 -13.60 -3.19
C ASP A 129 3.03 -14.25 -3.80
N TRP A 130 3.95 -13.42 -4.30
CA TRP A 130 5.24 -13.89 -4.81
C TRP A 130 6.33 -12.81 -4.84
N SER A 131 7.56 -13.29 -4.98
CA SER A 131 8.74 -12.47 -5.25
C SER A 131 8.94 -12.21 -6.74
N SER A 132 9.36 -11.00 -7.10
CA SER A 132 9.92 -10.66 -8.41
C SER A 132 11.12 -9.71 -8.29
N VAL A 133 11.64 -9.21 -9.42
CA VAL A 133 12.74 -8.25 -9.48
C VAL A 133 12.21 -6.84 -9.70
N GLY A 134 12.45 -5.94 -8.75
CA GLY A 134 12.30 -4.50 -8.97
C GLY A 134 13.59 -3.93 -9.51
N ALA A 135 13.50 -3.13 -10.56
CA ALA A 135 14.61 -2.34 -11.09
C ALA A 135 14.05 -1.05 -11.70
N GLY A 136 14.22 0.06 -11.00
CA GLY A 136 13.72 1.35 -11.47
C GLY A 136 13.88 2.44 -10.42
N TRP A 137 13.43 3.63 -10.75
CA TRP A 137 13.46 4.78 -9.84
C TRP A 137 12.28 4.71 -8.87
N ALA A 138 12.53 4.84 -7.57
CA ALA A 138 11.55 4.54 -6.51
C ALA A 138 10.27 5.39 -6.57
N GLU A 139 10.37 6.54 -7.23
CA GLU A 139 9.34 7.56 -7.35
C GLU A 139 8.63 7.54 -8.71
N LEU A 140 9.12 6.74 -9.67
CA LEU A 140 8.40 6.47 -10.91
C LEU A 140 7.20 5.58 -10.59
N GLU A 141 6.06 6.24 -10.42
CA GLU A 141 4.78 5.61 -10.15
C GLU A 141 3.90 5.70 -11.37
N ALA A 142 3.57 4.55 -11.96
CA ALA A 142 2.52 4.47 -12.95
C ALA A 142 1.15 4.70 -12.29
N LYS A 143 0.46 5.75 -12.73
CA LYS A 143 -0.93 6.07 -12.37
C LYS A 143 -1.82 5.90 -13.58
N PRO A 144 -2.13 4.65 -13.99
CA PRO A 144 -2.96 4.38 -15.17
C PRO A 144 -4.39 4.86 -14.91
N LYS A 145 -4.99 5.55 -15.88
CA LYS A 145 -6.35 6.07 -15.76
C LYS A 145 -7.37 4.97 -16.07
N GLY A 146 -8.30 4.71 -15.16
CA GLY A 146 -9.39 3.74 -15.36
C GLY A 146 -8.93 2.28 -15.49
N ALA A 147 -7.70 1.97 -15.07
CA ALA A 147 -7.19 0.60 -15.06
C ALA A 147 -7.55 -0.13 -13.77
N VAL A 148 -7.74 -1.45 -13.87
CA VAL A 148 -8.01 -2.31 -12.72
C VAL A 148 -6.68 -2.77 -12.14
N GLN A 149 -6.44 -2.52 -10.86
CA GLN A 149 -5.26 -3.03 -10.17
C GLN A 149 -5.48 -4.51 -9.81
N VAL A 150 -4.73 -5.41 -10.44
CA VAL A 150 -4.87 -6.87 -10.25
C VAL A 150 -3.78 -7.46 -9.35
N VAL A 151 -2.65 -6.75 -9.24
CA VAL A 151 -1.57 -7.08 -8.31
C VAL A 151 -1.02 -5.79 -7.72
N ARG A 152 -0.72 -5.80 -6.43
CA ARG A 152 -0.18 -4.68 -5.66
C ARG A 152 1.08 -5.09 -4.91
N PRO A 153 1.87 -4.14 -4.37
CA PRO A 153 2.92 -4.46 -3.43
C PRO A 153 2.33 -5.14 -2.21
N GLN A 154 3.11 -6.03 -1.57
CA GLN A 154 2.70 -6.62 -0.31
C GLN A 154 2.49 -5.56 0.78
N SER A 155 3.30 -4.49 0.76
CA SER A 155 3.13 -3.35 1.66
C SER A 155 1.73 -2.75 1.50
N LYS A 156 0.98 -2.71 2.62
CA LYS A 156 -0.33 -2.06 2.67
C LYS A 156 -0.22 -0.55 2.43
N SER A 157 0.87 0.06 2.87
CA SER A 157 1.14 1.50 2.72
C SER A 157 1.30 1.92 1.24
N LYS A 158 1.69 0.97 0.38
CA LYS A 158 1.81 1.15 -1.08
C LYS A 158 0.71 0.44 -1.86
N ALA A 159 -0.40 0.07 -1.20
CA ALA A 159 -1.43 -0.75 -1.81
C ALA A 159 -2.14 -0.07 -2.99
N SER A 160 -2.10 1.26 -3.06
CA SER A 160 -2.64 2.05 -4.17
C SER A 160 -1.75 2.07 -5.41
N ARG A 161 -0.48 1.64 -5.29
CA ARG A 161 0.47 1.59 -6.41
C ARG A 161 0.28 0.24 -7.12
N PRO A 162 -0.20 0.19 -8.37
CA PRO A 162 -0.32 -1.09 -9.05
C PRO A 162 1.07 -1.69 -9.34
N GLN A 163 1.25 -2.98 -9.04
CA GLN A 163 2.38 -3.77 -9.54
C GLN A 163 2.03 -4.49 -10.85
N ILE A 164 0.77 -4.90 -10.98
CA ILE A 164 0.15 -5.24 -12.25
C ILE A 164 -1.20 -4.55 -12.33
N PHE A 165 -1.43 -3.81 -13.41
CA PHE A 165 -2.73 -3.21 -13.73
C PHE A 165 -3.23 -3.71 -15.08
N ARG A 166 -4.54 -3.84 -15.23
CA ARG A 166 -5.22 -4.15 -16.49
C ARG A 166 -5.87 -2.89 -17.05
N ALA A 167 -5.43 -2.47 -18.24
CA ALA A 167 -6.03 -1.39 -19.00
C ALA A 167 -6.94 -1.95 -20.11
N GLY A 168 -8.20 -1.49 -20.14
CA GLY A 168 -9.20 -2.03 -21.04
C GLY A 168 -9.49 -3.52 -20.79
N THR A 169 -9.71 -4.27 -21.87
CA THR A 169 -10.15 -5.67 -21.83
C THR A 169 -9.01 -6.67 -22.02
N SER A 170 -7.85 -6.24 -22.52
CA SER A 170 -6.80 -7.14 -23.03
C SER A 170 -5.36 -6.63 -22.87
N ALA A 171 -5.13 -5.55 -22.12
CA ALA A 171 -3.78 -5.02 -21.92
C ALA A 171 -3.40 -4.98 -20.45
N TRP A 172 -2.17 -5.40 -20.12
CA TRP A 172 -1.64 -5.35 -18.76
C TRP A 172 -0.31 -4.61 -18.70
N GLY A 173 -0.14 -3.77 -17.68
CA GLY A 173 1.14 -3.19 -17.32
C GLY A 173 1.72 -3.91 -16.10
N VAL A 174 3.00 -4.29 -16.15
CA VAL A 174 3.75 -4.96 -15.09
C VAL A 174 4.94 -4.08 -14.71
N THR A 175 4.98 -3.56 -13.49
CA THR A 175 5.97 -2.55 -13.08
C THR A 175 7.29 -3.15 -12.54
N PHE A 176 7.36 -4.46 -12.44
CA PHE A 176 8.56 -5.22 -12.06
C PHE A 176 9.04 -6.05 -13.24
N HIS A 177 10.15 -6.77 -13.08
CA HIS A 177 10.85 -7.47 -14.16
C HIS A 177 10.80 -9.00 -14.02
N PRO A 178 9.68 -9.64 -14.42
CA PRO A 178 9.59 -11.11 -14.43
C PRO A 178 10.52 -11.77 -15.46
N GLU A 179 11.00 -11.01 -16.44
CA GLU A 179 11.88 -11.43 -17.53
C GLU A 179 13.37 -11.47 -17.14
N ALA A 180 13.73 -10.80 -16.03
CA ALA A 180 15.12 -10.56 -15.66
C ALA A 180 15.93 -11.85 -15.49
N THR A 181 17.08 -11.92 -16.17
CA THR A 181 18.14 -12.88 -15.87
C THR A 181 19.10 -12.33 -14.81
N ILE A 182 19.97 -13.19 -14.24
CA ILE A 182 21.06 -12.71 -13.37
C ILE A 182 21.97 -11.70 -14.09
N PRO A 183 22.42 -11.95 -15.34
CA PRO A 183 23.15 -10.94 -16.11
C PRO A 183 22.41 -9.61 -16.25
N ASP A 184 21.12 -9.61 -16.59
CA ASP A 184 20.33 -8.38 -16.73
C ASP A 184 20.30 -7.61 -15.40
N PHE A 185 20.03 -8.31 -14.30
CA PHE A 185 20.05 -7.72 -12.97
C PHE A 185 21.40 -7.07 -12.65
N LEU A 186 22.52 -7.75 -12.90
CA LEU A 186 23.86 -7.20 -12.65
C LEU A 186 24.12 -5.96 -13.50
N THR A 187 23.74 -5.98 -14.78
CA THR A 187 23.86 -4.81 -15.67
C THR A 187 23.02 -3.64 -15.18
N TRP A 188 21.75 -3.86 -14.80
CA TRP A 188 20.88 -2.81 -14.26
C TRP A 188 21.40 -2.25 -12.93
N GLY A 189 22.08 -3.07 -12.12
CA GLY A 189 22.71 -2.63 -10.87
C GLY A 189 23.76 -1.54 -11.06
N THR A 190 24.44 -1.50 -12.21
CA THR A 190 25.39 -0.42 -12.53
C THR A 190 24.72 0.95 -12.69
N VAL A 191 23.41 0.97 -12.96
CA VAL A 191 22.62 2.19 -13.16
C VAL A 191 21.82 2.53 -11.91
N PHE A 192 21.15 1.54 -11.32
CA PHE A 192 20.24 1.76 -10.19
C PHE A 192 20.89 1.61 -8.82
N ALA A 193 22.13 1.14 -8.75
CA ALA A 193 22.91 1.05 -7.52
C ALA A 193 24.40 1.40 -7.77
N PRO A 194 24.71 2.56 -8.39
CA PRO A 194 26.05 2.88 -8.87
C PRO A 194 27.09 2.99 -7.74
N ASP A 195 26.64 3.42 -6.55
CA ASP A 195 27.49 3.58 -5.36
C ASP A 195 27.52 2.34 -4.45
N ALA A 196 26.96 1.20 -4.91
CA ALA A 196 26.98 -0.02 -4.12
C ALA A 196 28.42 -0.53 -3.94
N SER A 197 28.84 -0.74 -2.69
CA SER A 197 30.11 -1.40 -2.39
C SER A 197 30.16 -2.81 -2.99
N GLU A 198 31.36 -3.33 -3.27
CA GLU A 198 31.53 -4.72 -3.74
C GLU A 198 30.83 -5.74 -2.82
N SER A 199 30.86 -5.50 -1.50
CA SER A 199 30.14 -6.31 -0.52
C SER A 199 28.62 -6.23 -0.66
N SER A 200 28.06 -5.05 -0.96
CA SER A 200 26.63 -4.84 -1.20
C SER A 200 26.18 -5.50 -2.50
N VAL A 201 26.96 -5.38 -3.57
CA VAL A 201 26.71 -6.06 -4.85
C VAL A 201 26.75 -7.57 -4.68
N SER A 202 27.76 -8.09 -3.96
CA SER A 202 27.90 -9.51 -3.65
C SER A 202 26.69 -10.03 -2.86
N LEU A 203 26.28 -9.33 -1.79
CA LEU A 203 25.11 -9.68 -0.99
C LEU A 203 23.82 -9.71 -1.83
N ARG A 204 23.56 -8.68 -2.64
CA ARG A 204 22.39 -8.61 -3.53
C ARG A 204 22.37 -9.75 -4.54
N THR A 205 23.54 -10.08 -5.09
CA THR A 205 23.71 -11.20 -6.03
C THR A 205 23.44 -12.53 -5.33
N THR A 206 23.93 -12.74 -4.11
CA THR A 206 23.63 -13.94 -3.30
C THR A 206 22.14 -14.06 -3.00
N VAL A 207 21.49 -12.97 -2.58
CA VAL A 207 20.05 -12.94 -2.29
C VAL A 207 19.25 -13.29 -3.55
N ILE A 208 19.55 -12.65 -4.68
CA ILE A 208 18.83 -12.95 -5.92
C ILE A 208 19.08 -14.37 -6.40
N ASN A 209 20.31 -14.88 -6.31
CA ASN A 209 20.59 -16.28 -6.62
C ASN A 209 19.75 -17.24 -5.75
N ALA A 210 19.55 -16.94 -4.48
CA ALA A 210 18.74 -17.76 -3.58
C ALA A 210 17.26 -17.78 -3.99
N PHE A 211 16.72 -16.64 -4.45
CA PHE A 211 15.33 -16.54 -4.92
C PHE A 211 15.17 -16.85 -6.42
N TYR A 212 16.26 -16.98 -7.17
CA TYR A 212 16.26 -17.10 -8.63
C TYR A 212 15.38 -18.22 -9.19
N PRO A 213 15.36 -19.44 -8.61
CA PRO A 213 14.45 -20.49 -9.08
C PRO A 213 12.98 -20.10 -8.96
N THR A 214 12.62 -19.39 -7.89
CA THR A 214 11.26 -18.92 -7.62
C THR A 214 10.90 -17.75 -8.54
N LEU A 215 11.82 -16.80 -8.75
CA LEU A 215 11.69 -15.71 -9.72
C LEU A 215 11.46 -16.26 -11.13
N ALA A 216 12.27 -17.24 -11.54
CA ALA A 216 12.16 -17.92 -12.83
C ALA A 216 10.79 -18.58 -13.01
N LYS A 217 10.37 -19.35 -12.00
CA LYS A 217 9.11 -20.08 -12.01
C LYS A 217 7.92 -19.14 -12.20
N TYR A 218 7.85 -18.04 -11.43
CA TYR A 218 6.72 -17.13 -11.49
C TYR A 218 6.75 -16.21 -12.71
N GLY A 219 7.94 -15.84 -13.21
CA GLY A 219 8.07 -15.20 -14.51
C GLY A 219 7.59 -16.11 -15.65
N GLN A 220 7.97 -17.38 -15.62
CA GLN A 220 7.53 -18.38 -16.60
C GLN A 220 6.02 -18.57 -16.56
N GLN A 221 5.42 -18.70 -15.36
CA GLN A 221 3.97 -18.82 -15.21
C GLN A 221 3.22 -17.61 -15.79
N LEU A 222 3.74 -16.39 -15.59
CA LEU A 222 3.15 -15.19 -16.16
C LEU A 222 3.25 -15.17 -17.70
N ALA A 223 4.40 -15.56 -18.25
CA ALA A 223 4.61 -15.67 -19.70
C ALA A 223 3.69 -16.73 -20.33
N GLU A 224 3.59 -17.91 -19.70
CA GLU A 224 2.69 -19.00 -20.12
C GLU A 224 1.22 -18.60 -20.03
N ALA A 225 0.83 -17.90 -18.95
CA ALA A 225 -0.54 -17.38 -18.80
C ALA A 225 -0.87 -16.39 -19.91
N PHE A 226 0.03 -15.44 -20.20
CA PHE A 226 -0.16 -14.51 -21.31
C PHE A 226 -0.23 -15.22 -22.67
N ALA A 227 0.66 -16.18 -22.92
CA ALA A 227 0.64 -16.98 -24.15
C ALA A 227 -0.66 -17.78 -24.29
N ALA A 228 -1.17 -18.39 -23.22
CA ALA A 228 -2.42 -19.15 -23.24
C ALA A 228 -3.65 -18.28 -23.56
N LEU A 229 -3.62 -16.97 -23.27
CA LEU A 229 -4.68 -16.04 -23.67
C LEU A 229 -4.71 -15.81 -25.18
N THR A 230 -3.61 -16.03 -25.89
CA THR A 230 -3.56 -15.90 -27.35
C THR A 230 -4.38 -16.97 -28.07
N ASP A 231 -4.49 -18.16 -27.50
CA ASP A 231 -5.25 -19.28 -28.07
C ASP A 231 -6.76 -19.19 -27.75
N ASN A 232 -7.13 -18.50 -26.68
CA ASN A 232 -8.50 -18.44 -26.16
C ASN A 232 -9.22 -17.09 -26.43
N GLY A 233 -8.47 -16.06 -26.85
CA GLY A 233 -8.95 -14.69 -27.09
C GLY A 233 -9.25 -13.92 -25.79
N PRO A 234 -9.03 -12.59 -25.72
CA PRO A 234 -9.39 -11.82 -24.54
C PRO A 234 -10.92 -11.71 -24.48
N ARG A 235 -11.56 -12.53 -23.64
CA ARG A 235 -12.99 -12.43 -23.35
C ARG A 235 -13.21 -11.97 -21.93
N LEU A 236 -12.81 -10.75 -21.63
CA LEU A 236 -13.48 -9.99 -20.58
C LEU A 236 -14.61 -9.21 -21.24
N THR A 237 -15.84 -9.69 -21.08
CA THR A 237 -17.00 -8.80 -21.16
C THR A 237 -17.02 -8.02 -19.86
N SER A 238 -16.36 -6.87 -19.81
CA SER A 238 -16.72 -5.86 -18.83
C SER A 238 -17.02 -4.56 -19.54
N PRO A 239 -18.10 -3.86 -19.14
CA PRO A 239 -18.37 -2.53 -19.68
C PRO A 239 -17.16 -1.65 -19.37
N ALA A 240 -16.87 -0.73 -20.28
CA ALA A 240 -16.08 0.44 -19.91
C ALA A 240 -16.70 1.01 -18.62
N PRO A 241 -15.93 1.43 -17.61
CA PRO A 241 -16.52 2.22 -16.54
C PRO A 241 -17.07 3.46 -17.23
N GLU A 242 -18.40 3.53 -17.30
CA GLU A 242 -19.10 4.78 -17.59
C GLU A 242 -18.55 5.82 -16.62
N ALA A 243 -18.46 7.06 -17.10
CA ALA A 243 -18.28 8.20 -16.22
C ALA A 243 -19.47 8.23 -15.25
N ASN A 244 -19.28 7.64 -14.09
CA ASN A 244 -20.27 7.41 -13.06
C ASN A 244 -19.52 7.61 -11.74
N THR A 245 -19.84 8.50 -10.82
CA THR A 245 -20.62 9.73 -10.79
C THR A 245 -20.12 10.44 -9.51
N GLU A 246 -20.12 11.77 -9.44
CA GLU A 246 -19.84 12.50 -8.17
C GLU A 246 -20.75 12.02 -7.02
N VAL A 247 -21.90 11.43 -7.36
CA VAL A 247 -22.90 10.89 -6.43
C VAL A 247 -22.56 9.47 -5.97
N GLU A 248 -22.00 8.61 -6.83
CA GLU A 248 -21.58 7.25 -6.44
C GLU A 248 -20.31 7.27 -5.58
N SER A 249 -19.30 8.10 -5.87
CA SER A 249 -18.07 8.15 -5.05
C SER A 249 -18.33 8.66 -3.62
N ALA A 250 -19.28 9.58 -3.46
CA ALA A 250 -19.69 10.09 -2.15
C ALA A 250 -20.52 9.06 -1.37
N ALA A 251 -21.44 8.35 -2.04
CA ALA A 251 -22.21 7.27 -1.42
C ALA A 251 -21.32 6.08 -1.04
N GLU A 252 -20.33 5.74 -1.87
CA GLU A 252 -19.36 4.67 -1.62
C GLU A 252 -18.46 4.98 -0.43
N ILE A 253 -17.92 6.21 -0.33
CA ILE A 253 -17.09 6.58 0.84
C ILE A 253 -17.92 6.62 2.12
N THR A 254 -19.15 7.16 2.07
CA THR A 254 -20.06 7.15 3.22
C THR A 254 -20.35 5.72 3.64
N ALA A 255 -20.68 4.82 2.72
CA ALA A 255 -20.91 3.41 3.03
C ALA A 255 -19.66 2.71 3.58
N ALA A 256 -18.46 3.05 3.10
CA ALA A 256 -17.21 2.53 3.62
C ALA A 256 -16.92 3.03 5.05
N LEU A 257 -17.19 4.30 5.35
CA LEU A 257 -17.08 4.86 6.70
C LEU A 257 -18.14 4.28 7.66
N ASP A 258 -19.37 4.08 7.20
CA ASP A 258 -20.42 3.38 7.95
C ASP A 258 -19.99 1.94 8.28
N THR A 259 -19.39 1.25 7.30
CA THR A 259 -18.85 -0.11 7.48
C THR A 259 -17.73 -0.10 8.52
N LEU A 260 -16.77 0.81 8.39
CA LEU A 260 -15.69 0.96 9.37
C LEU A 260 -16.24 1.24 10.78
N ALA A 261 -17.17 2.20 10.90
CA ALA A 261 -17.81 2.56 12.16
C ALA A 261 -18.47 1.35 12.84
N ALA A 262 -19.10 0.46 12.04
CA ALA A 262 -19.70 -0.77 12.54
C ALA A 262 -18.68 -1.87 12.92
N GLU A 263 -17.48 -1.84 12.36
CA GLU A 263 -16.41 -2.80 12.66
C GLU A 263 -15.60 -2.43 13.92
N LEU A 264 -15.62 -1.17 14.34
CA LEU A 264 -14.96 -0.69 15.54
C LEU A 264 -15.69 -1.13 16.82
N LEU A 265 -14.95 -1.19 17.93
CA LEU A 265 -15.56 -1.23 19.26
C LEU A 265 -16.43 0.02 19.47
N ALA A 266 -17.48 -0.11 20.29
CA ALA A 266 -18.26 1.06 20.72
C ALA A 266 -17.32 2.12 21.34
N PRO A 267 -17.62 3.42 21.23
CA PRO A 267 -16.72 4.51 21.61
C PRO A 267 -16.07 4.36 22.99
N ASP A 268 -16.86 4.11 24.04
CA ASP A 268 -16.35 3.89 25.40
C ASP A 268 -15.47 2.63 25.48
N ALA A 269 -15.86 1.55 24.80
CA ALA A 269 -15.10 0.31 24.76
C ALA A 269 -13.79 0.45 23.97
N ALA A 270 -13.75 1.31 22.95
CA ALA A 270 -12.53 1.64 22.22
C ALA A 270 -11.56 2.43 23.10
N LEU A 271 -12.06 3.41 23.87
CA LEU A 271 -11.26 4.16 24.83
C LEU A 271 -10.73 3.26 25.96
N ASP A 272 -11.58 2.40 26.53
CA ASP A 272 -11.17 1.44 27.56
C ASP A 272 -10.16 0.42 27.02
N ARG A 273 -10.32 -0.01 25.77
CA ARG A 273 -9.32 -0.85 25.08
C ARG A 273 -7.98 -0.14 24.98
N MET A 274 -7.97 1.15 24.63
CA MET A 274 -6.75 1.93 24.53
C MET A 274 -6.10 2.17 25.91
N ARG A 275 -6.87 2.41 26.97
CA ARG A 275 -6.36 2.46 28.36
C ARG A 275 -5.66 1.16 28.75
N ALA A 276 -6.29 0.03 28.47
CA ALA A 276 -5.73 -1.28 28.75
C ALA A 276 -4.44 -1.54 27.94
N LEU A 277 -4.44 -1.15 26.66
CA LEU A 277 -3.27 -1.29 25.80
C LEU A 277 -2.11 -0.41 26.24
N ALA A 278 -2.34 0.82 26.72
CA ALA A 278 -1.28 1.67 27.26
C ALA A 278 -0.54 1.00 28.43
N VAL A 279 -1.27 0.32 29.32
CA VAL A 279 -0.67 -0.45 30.42
C VAL A 279 0.10 -1.67 29.91
N ILE A 280 -0.46 -2.39 28.93
CA ILE A 280 0.20 -3.56 28.32
C ILE A 280 1.48 -3.15 27.59
N GLU A 281 1.43 -2.09 26.79
CA GLU A 281 2.56 -1.57 26.01
C GLU A 281 3.66 -1.06 26.94
N PHE A 282 3.32 -0.34 28.02
CA PHE A 282 4.29 0.03 29.06
C PHE A 282 4.96 -1.18 29.73
N LEU A 283 4.21 -2.28 29.94
CA LEU A 283 4.78 -3.52 30.47
C LEU A 283 5.71 -4.22 29.47
N CYS A 284 5.48 -4.06 28.17
CA CYS A 284 6.33 -4.62 27.11
C CYS A 284 7.61 -3.79 26.95
N ASP A 285 7.48 -2.47 26.89
CA ASP A 285 8.58 -1.51 26.79
C ASP A 285 8.20 -0.21 27.52
N PRO A 286 8.76 0.04 28.71
CA PRO A 286 8.46 1.26 29.47
C PRO A 286 9.14 2.51 28.90
N GLU A 287 10.15 2.36 28.02
CA GLU A 287 10.90 3.46 27.45
C GLU A 287 10.21 4.00 26.18
N TRP A 288 9.73 3.10 25.32
CA TRP A 288 9.15 3.46 24.01
C TRP A 288 7.84 2.72 23.69
N PRO A 289 6.78 2.85 24.51
CA PRO A 289 5.50 2.21 24.23
C PRO A 289 4.82 2.87 23.03
N ARG A 290 4.27 2.06 22.10
CA ARG A 290 3.50 2.57 20.96
C ARG A 290 2.16 3.18 21.38
N VAL A 291 1.58 2.68 22.48
CA VAL A 291 0.34 3.22 23.03
C VAL A 291 0.62 3.97 24.31
N THR A 292 0.21 5.23 24.34
CA THR A 292 0.21 6.06 25.54
C THR A 292 -1.21 6.47 25.88
N CYS A 293 -1.47 6.70 27.17
CA CYS A 293 -2.78 7.17 27.62
C CYS A 293 -2.61 8.09 28.83
N THR A 294 -3.27 9.25 28.78
CA THR A 294 -3.27 10.24 29.85
C THR A 294 -4.69 10.67 30.15
N THR A 295 -5.08 10.63 31.42
CA THR A 295 -6.35 11.15 31.91
C THR A 295 -6.11 12.40 32.76
N THR A 296 -6.69 13.53 32.36
CA THR A 296 -6.62 14.81 33.06
C THR A 296 -8.03 15.37 33.25
N GLY A 297 -8.51 15.38 34.50
CA GLY A 297 -9.90 15.73 34.80
C GLY A 297 -10.86 14.72 34.15
N ASP A 298 -11.82 15.20 33.38
CA ASP A 298 -12.80 14.36 32.66
C ASP A 298 -12.31 13.97 31.24
N ALA A 299 -11.15 14.46 30.82
CA ALA A 299 -10.58 14.17 29.51
C ALA A 299 -9.57 13.00 29.59
N THR A 300 -9.72 12.02 28.72
CA THR A 300 -8.73 10.97 28.49
C THR A 300 -8.27 11.05 27.05
N VAL A 301 -6.96 11.13 26.83
CA VAL A 301 -6.32 11.06 25.52
C VAL A 301 -5.49 9.80 25.46
N ALA A 302 -5.83 8.89 24.55
CA ALA A 302 -5.09 7.66 24.31
C ALA A 302 -4.63 7.61 22.86
N GLN A 303 -3.32 7.52 22.65
CA GLN A 303 -2.67 7.60 21.35
C GLN A 303 -1.94 6.30 21.05
N TRP A 304 -2.04 5.84 19.81
CA TRP A 304 -1.19 4.83 19.21
C TRP A 304 -0.31 5.51 18.16
N ASP A 305 0.98 5.21 18.17
CA ASP A 305 1.97 5.73 17.23
C ASP A 305 2.94 4.60 16.84
N ASN A 306 3.22 4.45 15.55
CA ASN A 306 4.16 3.44 15.06
C ASN A 306 5.62 3.92 15.00
N GLY A 307 5.91 5.17 15.36
CA GLY A 307 7.21 5.82 15.23
C GLY A 307 7.63 6.09 13.78
N GLY A 308 6.75 5.81 12.81
CA GLY A 308 6.95 5.93 11.37
C GLY A 308 6.14 7.06 10.73
N GLY A 309 5.45 7.87 11.53
CA GLY A 309 4.60 8.96 11.06
C GLY A 309 3.12 8.63 10.96
N ASP A 310 2.70 7.42 11.35
CA ASP A 310 1.28 7.05 11.39
C ASP A 310 0.79 6.94 12.83
N SER A 311 -0.36 7.54 13.09
CA SER A 311 -0.92 7.58 14.44
C SER A 311 -2.43 7.56 14.42
N PHE A 312 -3.02 7.11 15.52
CA PHE A 312 -4.41 7.40 15.81
C PHE A 312 -4.59 7.69 17.29
N ALA A 313 -5.60 8.48 17.61
CA ALA A 313 -5.95 8.79 18.99
C ALA A 313 -7.44 8.64 19.22
N VAL A 314 -7.78 8.10 20.40
CA VAL A 314 -9.13 8.11 20.95
C VAL A 314 -9.15 9.07 22.13
N VAL A 315 -10.00 10.08 22.05
CA VAL A 315 -10.20 11.10 23.07
C VAL A 315 -11.59 10.95 23.66
N GLY A 316 -11.70 10.78 24.97
CA GLY A 316 -12.98 10.86 25.68
C GLY A 316 -13.04 12.13 26.51
N THR A 317 -14.14 12.87 26.46
CA THR A 317 -14.37 14.09 27.26
C THR A 317 -15.47 13.90 28.32
N GLY A 318 -15.74 12.64 28.68
CA GLY A 318 -16.78 12.23 29.64
C GLY A 318 -18.15 12.03 29.00
N ALA A 319 -18.58 12.93 28.10
CA ALA A 319 -19.87 12.82 27.39
C ALA A 319 -19.72 12.46 25.91
N GLU A 320 -18.56 12.74 25.32
CA GLU A 320 -18.32 12.59 23.88
C GLU A 320 -16.99 11.87 23.65
N THR A 321 -16.85 11.25 22.48
CA THR A 321 -15.63 10.58 22.07
C THR A 321 -15.23 11.02 20.68
N LEU A 322 -13.94 11.29 20.47
CA LEU A 322 -13.33 11.53 19.17
C LEU A 322 -12.33 10.41 18.88
N LEU A 323 -12.40 9.83 17.70
CA LEU A 323 -11.34 9.05 17.09
C LEU A 323 -10.78 9.88 15.93
N ARG A 324 -9.49 10.20 15.98
CA ARG A 324 -8.76 10.79 14.85
C ARG A 324 -7.62 9.86 14.45
N ALA A 325 -7.34 9.78 13.16
CA ALA A 325 -6.19 9.04 12.65
C ALA A 325 -5.46 9.85 11.57
N PHE A 326 -4.17 9.59 11.47
CA PHE A 326 -3.27 10.15 10.49
C PHE A 326 -2.44 9.03 9.86
N ASP A 327 -2.57 8.91 8.55
CA ASP A 327 -1.72 8.09 7.69
C ASP A 327 -0.86 9.04 6.85
N HIS A 328 0.44 9.09 7.12
CA HIS A 328 1.33 10.03 6.43
C HIS A 328 1.49 9.71 4.94
N GLU A 329 1.24 8.46 4.52
CA GLU A 329 1.28 8.04 3.12
C GLU A 329 -0.08 8.16 2.41
N SER A 330 -1.13 8.60 3.12
CA SER A 330 -2.46 8.80 2.54
C SER A 330 -2.48 9.91 1.49
N ALA A 331 -3.24 9.69 0.41
CA ALA A 331 -3.55 10.74 -0.55
C ALA A 331 -4.35 11.90 0.08
N MET A 332 -4.98 11.66 1.23
CA MET A 332 -5.70 12.68 2.00
C MET A 332 -4.82 13.44 2.99
N SER A 333 -3.52 13.12 3.07
CA SER A 333 -2.59 13.76 4.01
C SER A 333 -2.56 15.27 3.80
N PRO A 334 -2.73 16.09 4.86
CA PRO A 334 -2.57 17.53 4.76
C PRO A 334 -1.20 17.96 4.26
N ALA A 335 -0.15 17.15 4.42
CA ALA A 335 1.16 17.40 3.83
C ALA A 335 1.15 17.36 2.29
N GLU A 336 0.26 16.56 1.70
CA GLU A 336 0.10 16.45 0.24
C GLU A 336 -0.95 17.41 -0.30
N VAL A 337 -2.02 17.66 0.46
CA VAL A 337 -3.21 18.41 0.03
C VAL A 337 -3.20 19.88 0.49
N GLY A 338 -2.39 20.20 1.51
CA GLY A 338 -2.25 21.53 2.09
C GLY A 338 -3.30 21.91 3.14
N ALA A 339 -4.25 21.01 3.45
CA ALA A 339 -5.27 21.18 4.48
C ALA A 339 -5.92 19.83 4.83
N VAL A 340 -6.71 19.80 5.91
CA VAL A 340 -7.62 18.67 6.19
C VAL A 340 -8.56 18.47 5.01
N TRP A 341 -8.75 17.20 4.64
CA TRP A 341 -9.58 16.84 3.50
C TRP A 341 -11.00 17.42 3.61
N PRO A 342 -11.54 18.04 2.53
CA PRO A 342 -12.85 18.68 2.58
C PRO A 342 -13.96 17.72 3.02
N GLY A 343 -14.69 18.12 4.06
CA GLY A 343 -15.84 17.38 4.58
C GLY A 343 -15.51 16.34 5.66
N LEU A 344 -14.23 16.12 5.98
CA LEU A 344 -13.82 15.11 6.97
C LEU A 344 -14.32 15.42 8.39
N LEU A 345 -14.38 16.70 8.76
CA LEU A 345 -14.83 17.19 10.07
C LEU A 345 -16.23 17.81 10.03
N ASP A 346 -16.98 17.64 8.93
CA ASP A 346 -18.34 18.18 8.81
C ASP A 346 -19.25 17.58 9.88
N GLY A 347 -19.80 18.42 10.77
CA GLY A 347 -20.68 17.97 11.84
C GLY A 347 -19.96 17.55 13.12
N LEU A 348 -18.63 17.74 13.21
CA LEU A 348 -17.88 17.54 14.45
C LEU A 348 -18.46 18.42 15.58
N PRO A 349 -18.82 17.85 16.74
CA PRO A 349 -19.33 18.59 17.88
C PRO A 349 -18.36 19.69 18.35
N ALA A 350 -18.91 20.84 18.74
CA ALA A 350 -18.10 21.99 19.18
C ALA A 350 -17.23 21.68 20.42
N ALA A 351 -17.64 20.72 21.26
CA ALA A 351 -16.87 20.29 22.42
C ALA A 351 -15.71 19.33 22.04
N LEU A 352 -15.75 18.71 20.86
CA LEU A 352 -14.65 17.89 20.31
C LEU A 352 -13.71 18.67 19.39
N ALA A 353 -14.14 19.82 18.85
CA ALA A 353 -13.31 20.63 17.94
C ALA A 353 -11.92 21.02 18.51
N PRO A 354 -11.75 21.38 19.80
CA PRO A 354 -10.41 21.63 20.35
C PRO A 354 -9.46 20.41 20.30
N TRP A 355 -10.02 19.21 20.20
CA TRP A 355 -9.27 17.95 20.16
C TRP A 355 -8.92 17.50 18.75
N SER A 356 -9.44 18.14 17.69
CA SER A 356 -8.91 17.89 16.34
C SER A 356 -7.57 18.58 16.11
N GLU A 357 -7.23 19.62 16.88
CA GLU A 357 -6.03 20.46 16.71
C GLU A 357 -5.18 20.53 17.99
N SER A 358 -5.36 19.57 18.90
CA SER A 358 -4.67 19.63 20.20
C SER A 358 -3.16 19.47 20.04
N PRO A 359 -2.34 20.25 20.78
CA PRO A 359 -0.90 20.06 20.82
C PRO A 359 -0.48 18.70 21.41
N GLU A 360 -1.41 17.95 22.01
CA GLU A 360 -1.14 16.58 22.50
C GLU A 360 -0.82 15.58 21.38
N PHE A 361 -1.06 15.93 20.12
CA PHE A 361 -0.83 15.07 18.96
C PHE A 361 0.43 15.41 18.16
N ASP A 362 1.28 16.31 18.68
CA ASP A 362 2.50 16.80 18.02
C ASP A 362 2.27 17.35 16.60
N ASP A 363 1.05 17.85 16.32
CA ASP A 363 0.71 18.53 15.08
C ASP A 363 1.36 19.93 14.97
N GLU A 364 1.54 20.43 13.74
CA GLU A 364 1.87 21.84 13.55
C GLU A 364 0.68 22.74 13.97
N PRO A 365 0.90 23.81 14.74
CA PRO A 365 -0.19 24.67 15.21
C PRO A 365 -1.03 25.27 14.05
N GLY A 366 -2.31 24.90 14.01
CA GLY A 366 -3.27 25.36 12.99
C GLY A 366 -3.37 24.49 11.73
N GLU A 367 -2.59 23.39 11.66
CA GLU A 367 -2.60 22.43 10.54
C GLU A 367 -2.74 21.00 11.07
N PRO A 368 -3.95 20.58 11.47
CA PRO A 368 -4.13 19.26 12.07
C PRO A 368 -3.91 18.15 11.04
N PHE A 369 -3.03 17.19 11.37
CA PHE A 369 -2.76 16.03 10.53
C PHE A 369 -3.86 14.97 10.75
N ILE A 370 -4.90 15.02 9.90
CA ILE A 370 -6.05 14.11 10.00
C ILE A 370 -6.42 13.57 8.62
N THR A 371 -6.45 12.25 8.50
CA THR A 371 -6.91 11.53 7.30
C THR A 371 -8.19 10.74 7.56
N LEU A 372 -8.55 10.55 8.83
CA LEU A 372 -9.82 9.96 9.26
C LEU A 372 -10.28 10.58 10.59
N ALA A 373 -11.57 10.89 10.69
CA ALA A 373 -12.20 11.33 11.94
C ALA A 373 -13.57 10.66 12.12
N LEU A 374 -13.80 10.11 13.30
CA LEU A 374 -15.10 9.62 13.77
C LEU A 374 -15.37 10.21 15.15
N TRP A 375 -16.63 10.46 15.49
CA TRP A 375 -17.01 10.96 16.81
C TRP A 375 -18.29 10.33 17.31
N SER A 376 -18.56 10.47 18.60
CA SER A 376 -19.78 9.97 19.23
C SER A 376 -20.26 10.96 20.28
N THR A 377 -21.57 11.17 20.32
CA THR A 377 -22.27 11.95 21.36
C THR A 377 -23.32 11.11 22.11
N ASP A 378 -23.61 9.91 21.62
CA ASP A 378 -24.68 9.02 22.08
C ASP A 378 -24.26 7.54 22.17
N GLY A 379 -22.95 7.28 22.10
CA GLY A 379 -22.38 5.93 22.13
C GLY A 379 -22.33 5.25 20.76
N THR A 380 -22.66 5.95 19.67
CA THR A 380 -22.52 5.45 18.29
C THR A 380 -21.52 6.29 17.51
N TRP A 381 -20.65 5.64 16.75
CA TRP A 381 -19.74 6.34 15.86
C TRP A 381 -20.49 7.04 14.73
N GLN A 382 -20.12 8.29 14.51
CA GLN A 382 -20.55 9.18 13.44
C GLN A 382 -19.30 9.70 12.74
N HIS A 383 -19.45 10.20 11.53
CA HIS A 383 -18.34 10.75 10.75
C HIS A 383 -18.84 11.88 9.86
N GLY A 384 -17.90 12.62 9.27
CA GLY A 384 -18.20 13.70 8.34
C GLY A 384 -18.70 13.18 7.00
N THR A 385 -18.77 14.07 6.02
CA THR A 385 -19.09 13.71 4.63
C THR A 385 -17.93 14.12 3.73
N PRO A 386 -16.82 13.37 3.69
CA PRO A 386 -15.70 13.65 2.82
C PRO A 386 -16.15 13.77 1.36
N ARG A 387 -15.68 14.82 0.68
CA ARG A 387 -16.05 15.12 -0.71
C ARG A 387 -14.86 14.93 -1.64
N LEU A 388 -15.13 14.92 -2.94
CA LEU A 388 -14.08 15.02 -3.95
C LEU A 388 -13.23 16.28 -3.69
N HIS A 389 -11.92 16.13 -3.81
CA HIS A 389 -10.97 17.24 -3.77
C HIS A 389 -10.06 17.13 -4.98
N ASP A 390 -10.02 18.18 -5.80
CA ASP A 390 -9.24 18.23 -7.05
C ASP A 390 -9.40 16.99 -7.96
N GLY A 391 -10.65 16.50 -8.04
CA GLY A 391 -11.01 15.32 -8.86
C GLY A 391 -10.56 13.98 -8.28
N GLN A 392 -10.01 13.96 -7.06
CA GLN A 392 -9.67 12.75 -6.32
C GLN A 392 -10.75 12.41 -5.30
N ALA A 393 -11.13 11.13 -5.25
CA ALA A 393 -12.07 10.63 -4.26
C ALA A 393 -11.36 10.43 -2.91
N PRO A 394 -12.04 10.72 -1.78
CA PRO A 394 -11.53 10.37 -0.45
C PRO A 394 -11.33 8.85 -0.33
N THR A 395 -10.41 8.45 0.54
CA THR A 395 -10.09 7.04 0.82
C THR A 395 -10.11 6.80 2.33
N VAL A 396 -10.70 5.70 2.78
CA VAL A 396 -10.70 5.34 4.19
C VAL A 396 -9.28 4.96 4.64
N THR A 397 -8.76 5.63 5.68
CA THR A 397 -7.46 5.32 6.29
C THR A 397 -7.65 4.61 7.63
N ASP A 398 -7.73 3.28 7.63
CA ASP A 398 -8.17 2.48 8.79
C ASP A 398 -7.24 1.33 9.19
N TRP A 399 -6.12 1.14 8.48
CA TRP A 399 -5.26 -0.02 8.64
C TRP A 399 -4.60 -0.08 10.02
N MET A 400 -4.35 1.08 10.63
CA MET A 400 -3.79 1.23 11.98
C MET A 400 -4.82 0.96 13.10
N LEU A 401 -6.11 0.95 12.79
CA LEU A 401 -7.18 0.82 13.79
C LEU A 401 -7.39 -0.63 14.28
N GLY A 402 -6.54 -1.56 13.84
CA GLY A 402 -6.54 -2.96 14.28
C GLY A 402 -6.73 -3.13 15.80
N PRO A 403 -6.05 -2.38 16.68
CA PRO A 403 -6.18 -2.55 18.13
C PRO A 403 -7.59 -2.32 18.70
N ILE A 404 -8.40 -1.50 18.03
CA ILE A 404 -9.75 -1.09 18.47
C ILE A 404 -10.87 -1.67 17.60
N ARG A 405 -10.57 -2.58 16.66
CA ARG A 405 -11.61 -3.34 15.95
C ARG A 405 -12.30 -4.33 16.87
N SER A 406 -13.62 -4.46 16.73
CA SER A 406 -14.45 -5.39 17.51
C SER A 406 -14.06 -6.85 17.31
N ALA A 407 -13.58 -7.20 16.11
CA ALA A 407 -13.12 -8.54 15.77
C ALA A 407 -11.74 -8.88 16.38
N SER A 408 -10.96 -7.88 16.82
CA SER A 408 -9.62 -8.09 17.34
C SER A 408 -9.64 -8.76 18.70
N THR A 409 -9.13 -10.00 18.72
CA THR A 409 -9.09 -10.84 19.93
C THR A 409 -7.83 -10.56 20.75
N PRO A 410 -7.78 -10.96 22.04
CA PRO A 410 -6.54 -10.94 22.82
C PRO A 410 -5.39 -11.74 22.21
N ARG A 411 -5.68 -12.70 21.32
CA ARG A 411 -4.66 -13.43 20.58
C ARG A 411 -4.05 -12.56 19.49
N ASP A 412 -4.88 -11.90 18.69
CA ASP A 412 -4.42 -11.06 17.58
C ASP A 412 -3.55 -9.90 18.11
N LEU A 413 -3.94 -9.32 19.25
CA LEU A 413 -3.16 -8.28 19.93
C LEU A 413 -1.83 -8.79 20.48
N ALA A 414 -1.81 -10.01 21.05
CA ALA A 414 -0.57 -10.63 21.50
C ALA A 414 0.37 -10.94 20.32
N ASP A 415 -0.17 -11.44 19.20
CA ASP A 415 0.61 -11.72 18.00
C ASP A 415 1.22 -10.44 17.39
N ASP A 416 0.52 -9.30 17.46
CA ASP A 416 1.07 -7.99 17.07
C ASP A 416 2.21 -7.52 17.99
N LEU A 417 1.97 -7.55 19.31
CA LEU A 417 2.98 -7.18 20.31
C LEU A 417 4.23 -8.06 20.21
N ASN A 418 4.06 -9.36 20.01
CA ASN A 418 5.17 -10.30 19.84
C ASN A 418 6.00 -9.98 18.60
N ARG A 419 5.37 -9.58 17.49
CA ARG A 419 6.07 -9.19 16.27
C ARG A 419 6.85 -7.89 16.45
N TYR A 420 6.33 -6.95 17.24
CA TYR A 420 6.94 -5.66 17.45
C TYR A 420 8.07 -5.70 18.49
N TYR A 421 7.82 -6.31 19.65
CA TYR A 421 8.73 -6.34 20.81
C TYR A 421 9.59 -7.61 20.91
N ASP A 422 9.41 -8.59 20.02
CA ASP A 422 10.07 -9.90 20.07
C ASP A 422 9.80 -10.65 21.40
N LEU A 423 8.51 -10.77 21.74
CA LEU A 423 8.00 -11.41 22.98
C LEU A 423 7.27 -12.73 22.70
N ASP A 424 6.94 -13.47 23.78
CA ASP A 424 6.12 -14.70 23.75
C ASP A 424 4.83 -14.52 24.56
N LEU A 425 4.07 -13.47 24.23
CA LEU A 425 2.78 -13.19 24.83
C LEU A 425 1.69 -14.10 24.24
N THR A 426 0.70 -14.41 25.06
CA THR A 426 -0.49 -15.17 24.65
C THR A 426 -1.74 -14.43 25.09
N ALA A 427 -2.89 -14.82 24.55
CA ALA A 427 -4.18 -14.31 24.99
C ALA A 427 -4.36 -14.36 26.53
N ARG A 428 -3.76 -15.34 27.22
CA ARG A 428 -3.85 -15.48 28.68
C ARG A 428 -3.16 -14.36 29.45
N HIS A 429 -2.12 -13.78 28.88
CA HIS A 429 -1.40 -12.64 29.47
C HIS A 429 -2.25 -11.37 29.37
N LEU A 430 -2.89 -11.14 28.21
CA LEU A 430 -3.62 -9.90 27.95
C LEU A 430 -5.06 -9.91 28.47
N THR A 431 -5.74 -11.06 28.46
CA THR A 431 -7.18 -11.16 28.79
C THR A 431 -7.57 -10.49 30.13
N PRO A 432 -6.82 -10.63 31.24
CA PRO A 432 -7.17 -9.95 32.49
C PRO A 432 -7.18 -8.43 32.35
N ILE A 433 -6.20 -7.85 31.64
CA ILE A 433 -6.06 -6.40 31.50
C ILE A 433 -7.06 -5.86 30.47
N LEU A 434 -7.18 -6.52 29.32
CA LEU A 434 -8.17 -6.15 28.29
C LEU A 434 -9.63 -6.31 28.78
N GLY A 435 -9.86 -7.14 29.79
CA GLY A 435 -11.16 -7.31 30.45
C GLY A 435 -11.44 -6.29 31.57
N GLY A 436 -10.57 -5.30 31.79
CA GLY A 436 -10.76 -4.26 32.80
C GLY A 436 -10.58 -4.74 34.24
N ARG A 437 -9.90 -5.86 34.47
CA ARG A 437 -9.64 -6.35 35.83
C ARG A 437 -8.64 -5.41 36.52
N PRO A 438 -8.88 -4.99 37.78
CA PRO A 438 -7.94 -4.14 38.50
C PRO A 438 -6.52 -4.71 38.48
N LEU A 439 -5.56 -3.88 38.09
CA LEU A 439 -4.16 -4.25 37.93
C LEU A 439 -3.57 -4.59 39.30
N THR A 440 -2.89 -5.72 39.36
CA THR A 440 -2.08 -6.14 40.51
C THR A 440 -0.66 -6.41 40.05
N GLU A 441 0.29 -6.35 40.98
CA GLU A 441 1.67 -6.74 40.72
C GLU A 441 1.77 -8.16 40.13
N GLN A 442 0.92 -9.09 40.62
CA GLN A 442 0.88 -10.46 40.10
C GLN A 442 0.42 -10.52 38.63
N ILE A 443 -0.47 -9.63 38.18
CA ILE A 443 -0.90 -9.57 36.77
C ILE A 443 0.22 -8.97 35.93
N ALA A 444 0.82 -7.86 36.37
CA ALA A 444 1.94 -7.21 35.69
C ALA A 444 3.12 -8.16 35.48
N ARG A 445 3.53 -8.89 36.52
CA ARG A 445 4.65 -9.84 36.47
C ARG A 445 4.43 -11.07 35.58
N LYS A 446 3.21 -11.29 35.09
CA LYS A 446 2.94 -12.32 34.07
C LYS A 446 3.29 -11.86 32.66
N ILE A 447 3.30 -10.55 32.41
CA ILE A 447 3.71 -9.96 31.13
C ILE A 447 5.21 -9.68 31.18
N ASN A 448 5.66 -8.99 32.23
CA ASN A 448 7.06 -8.65 32.43
C ASN A 448 7.50 -9.03 33.86
N PRO A 449 8.21 -10.16 34.04
CA PRO A 449 8.65 -10.63 35.36
C PRO A 449 9.48 -9.63 36.15
N ASP A 450 10.21 -8.76 35.44
CA ASP A 450 11.17 -7.80 35.98
C ASP A 450 10.58 -6.39 36.10
N ALA A 451 9.29 -6.21 35.81
CA ALA A 451 8.63 -4.91 35.89
C ALA A 451 8.79 -4.24 37.27
N ASP A 452 9.09 -2.94 37.26
CA ASP A 452 9.00 -2.09 38.44
C ASP A 452 7.52 -1.77 38.72
N TRP A 453 7.04 -2.24 39.87
CA TRP A 453 5.63 -2.11 40.21
C TRP A 453 5.21 -0.66 40.47
N ASP A 454 6.09 0.18 41.01
CA ASP A 454 5.73 1.57 41.29
C ASP A 454 5.59 2.37 39.98
N GLU A 455 6.44 2.10 38.99
CA GLU A 455 6.34 2.70 37.65
C GLU A 455 5.10 2.21 36.89
N VAL A 456 4.83 0.90 36.94
CA VAL A 456 3.62 0.30 36.33
C VAL A 456 2.36 0.87 36.95
N ARG A 457 2.32 1.03 38.28
CA ARG A 457 1.18 1.66 38.97
C ARG A 457 1.01 3.10 38.50
N ALA A 458 2.09 3.88 38.42
CA ALA A 458 2.03 5.26 37.96
C ALA A 458 1.52 5.36 36.50
N ALA A 459 1.96 4.47 35.60
CA ALA A 459 1.47 4.41 34.23
C ALA A 459 -0.04 4.06 34.17
N ALA A 460 -0.49 3.10 34.98
CA ALA A 460 -1.90 2.74 35.07
C ALA A 460 -2.77 3.87 35.66
N GLU A 461 -2.29 4.58 36.69
CA GLU A 461 -2.96 5.77 37.24
C GLU A 461 -3.06 6.87 36.19
N LYS A 462 -1.97 7.14 35.46
CA LYS A 462 -1.94 8.12 34.36
C LYS A 462 -2.95 7.77 33.27
N ALA A 463 -3.07 6.50 32.91
CA ALA A 463 -4.05 6.02 31.94
C ALA A 463 -5.49 6.04 32.45
N GLY A 464 -5.72 6.15 33.76
CA GLY A 464 -7.03 5.96 34.38
C GLY A 464 -7.49 4.50 34.39
N TYR A 465 -6.55 3.55 34.34
CA TYR A 465 -6.82 2.12 34.41
C TYR A 465 -7.01 1.67 35.88
N PRO A 466 -7.98 0.79 36.21
CA PRO A 466 -8.24 0.39 37.60
C PRO A 466 -7.06 -0.37 38.22
N ILE A 467 -6.73 -0.06 39.47
CA ILE A 467 -5.65 -0.70 40.26
C ILE A 467 -6.24 -1.23 41.57
N ALA A 468 -5.75 -2.38 42.04
CA ALA A 468 -6.24 -3.08 43.24
C ALA A 468 -5.56 -2.65 44.55
#